data_AF-A0A972BQ76-F1
#
_entry.id   AF-A0A972BQ76-F1
#
_cell.length_a   1.000
_cell.length_b   1.000
_cell.length_c   1.000
_cell.angle_alpha   90.00
_cell.angle_beta   90.00
_cell.angle_gamma   90.00
#
_symmetry.space_group_name_H-M   'P 1'
#
loop_
_entity.id
_entity.type
_entity.pdbx_description
1 polymer ?
#
loop_
_entity_poly.entity_id
_entity_poly.type
_entity_poly.pdbx_seq_one_letter_code
_entity_poly.pdbx_strand_id
1 'polypeptide(L)'
;MRYLKVLGLVALFFFSMLFFIQNNATLTQDLALELKVFGWLYQTEAVPFYLLILLSFVLGSLMCTLYFFLERIRLSKQCKQYKKEIHTLEQELSAQRPKSFEETYAAPESVDNAQN
;
A
#
# COMPACT_ATOMS: atom_id res chain seq x y z
N MET A 1 0.89 6.53 7.35
CA MET A 1 0.18 7.69 6.76
C MET A 1 -0.64 7.28 5.53
N ARG A 2 -1.65 6.41 5.67
CA ARG A 2 -2.45 5.93 4.52
C ARG A 2 -3.21 7.08 3.85
N TYR A 3 -3.81 7.94 4.66
CA TYR A 3 -4.62 9.07 4.20
C TYR A 3 -3.79 10.17 3.53
N LEU A 4 -2.57 10.44 4.00
CA LEU A 4 -1.71 11.46 3.38
C LEU A 4 -1.27 11.05 1.97
N LYS A 5 -1.02 9.75 1.74
CA LYS A 5 -0.70 9.22 0.41
C LYS A 5 -1.90 9.30 -0.54
N VAL A 6 -3.10 8.99 -0.05
CA VAL A 6 -4.34 9.13 -0.83
C VAL A 6 -4.62 10.59 -1.13
N LEU A 7 -4.43 11.49 -0.17
CA LEU A 7 -4.61 12.93 -0.34
C LEU A 7 -3.65 13.50 -1.39
N GLY A 8 -2.38 13.07 -1.37
CA GLY A 8 -1.40 13.43 -2.41
C GLY A 8 -1.81 12.94 -3.80
N LEU A 9 -2.35 11.71 -3.91
CA LEU A 9 -2.84 11.17 -5.18
C LEU A 9 -4.05 11.95 -5.71
N VAL A 10 -5.00 12.29 -4.83
CA VAL A 10 -6.17 13.11 -5.19
C VAL A 10 -5.74 14.51 -5.62
N ALA A 11 -4.81 15.14 -4.90
CA ALA A 11 -4.28 16.45 -5.25
C ALA A 11 -3.56 16.43 -6.61
N LEU A 12 -2.75 15.40 -6.88
CA LEU A 12 -2.10 15.20 -8.17
C LEU A 12 -3.11 15.01 -9.30
N PHE A 13 -4.16 14.21 -9.08
CA PHE A 13 -5.24 14.03 -10.04
C PHE A 13 -5.93 15.36 -10.36
N PHE A 14 -6.25 16.14 -9.33
CA PHE A 14 -6.89 17.44 -9.48
C PHE A 14 -6.02 18.44 -10.24
N PHE A 15 -4.72 18.49 -9.90
CA PHE A 15 -3.75 19.34 -10.60
C PHE A 15 -3.62 18.94 -12.07
N SER A 16 -3.55 17.63 -12.36
CA SER A 16 -3.50 17.12 -13.73
C SER A 16 -4.77 17.51 -14.51
N MET A 17 -5.95 17.36 -13.90
CA MET A 17 -7.22 17.77 -14.51
C MET A 17 -7.27 19.28 -14.81
N LEU A 18 -6.82 20.12 -13.88
CA LEU A 18 -6.71 21.57 -14.08
C LEU A 18 -5.72 21.91 -15.20
N PHE A 19 -4.58 21.22 -15.27
CA PHE A 19 -3.61 21.40 -16.35
C PHE A 19 -4.23 21.09 -17.72
N PHE A 20 -5.00 20.01 -17.84
CA PHE A 20 -5.70 19.64 -19.07
C PHE A 20 -6.74 20.69 -19.49
N ILE A 21 -7.55 21.20 -18.55
CA ILE A 21 -8.59 22.16 -18.88
C ILE A 21 -8.01 23.50 -19.32
N GLN A 22 -6.94 23.95 -18.65
CA GLN A 22 -6.29 25.23 -18.95
C GLN A 22 -5.52 25.19 -20.26
N ASN A 23 -4.90 24.05 -20.60
CA ASN A 23 -4.08 23.91 -21.79
C ASN A 23 -4.83 23.27 -22.97
N ASN A 24 -6.16 23.11 -22.89
CA ASN A 24 -6.95 22.36 -23.87
C ASN A 24 -6.75 22.84 -25.33
N ALA A 25 -6.59 24.15 -25.54
CA ALA A 25 -6.33 24.72 -26.85
C ALA A 25 -5.00 24.24 -27.45
N THR A 26 -3.94 24.14 -26.64
CA THR A 26 -2.63 23.61 -27.05
C THR A 26 -2.67 22.09 -27.21
N LEU A 27 -3.42 21.40 -26.34
CA LEU A 27 -3.52 19.94 -26.33
C LEU A 27 -4.33 19.38 -27.52
N THR A 28 -5.18 20.19 -28.12
CA THR A 28 -5.98 19.82 -29.31
C THR A 28 -5.22 20.08 -30.62
N GLN A 29 -4.04 20.70 -30.56
CA GLN A 29 -3.20 20.86 -31.75
C GLN A 29 -2.76 19.49 -32.28
N ASP A 30 -2.78 19.38 -33.60
CA ASP A 30 -2.32 18.21 -34.32
C ASP A 30 -0.81 18.13 -34.23
N LEU A 31 -0.31 17.06 -33.59
CA LEU A 31 1.11 16.80 -33.47
C LEU A 31 1.52 15.76 -34.51
N ALA A 32 2.21 16.20 -35.54
CA ALA A 32 2.98 15.32 -36.41
C ALA A 32 4.32 15.02 -35.73
N LEU A 33 4.49 13.78 -35.27
CA LEU A 33 5.77 13.32 -34.71
C LEU A 33 6.68 12.94 -35.87
N GLU A 34 7.66 13.80 -36.15
CA GLU A 34 8.71 13.53 -37.12
C GLU A 34 9.87 12.80 -36.43
N LEU A 35 10.18 11.59 -36.87
CA LEU A 35 11.33 10.84 -36.40
C LEU A 35 12.40 10.85 -37.51
N LYS A 36 13.46 11.62 -37.28
CA LYS A 36 14.62 11.70 -38.18
C LYS A 36 15.77 10.88 -37.59
N VAL A 37 16.00 9.69 -38.14
CA VAL A 37 17.09 8.80 -37.72
C VAL A 37 17.91 8.40 -38.95
N PHE A 38 19.23 8.69 -38.92
CA PHE A 38 20.20 8.31 -39.96
C PHE A 38 19.76 8.62 -41.41
N GLY A 39 19.07 9.74 -41.64
CA GLY A 39 18.63 10.17 -42.97
C GLY A 39 17.27 9.62 -43.41
N TRP A 40 16.67 8.70 -42.65
CA TRP A 40 15.26 8.35 -42.82
C TRP A 40 14.38 9.36 -42.08
N LEU A 41 13.46 9.99 -42.81
CA LEU A 41 12.34 10.73 -42.25
C LEU A 41 11.14 9.79 -42.19
N TYR A 42 10.70 9.46 -40.97
CA TYR A 42 9.42 8.82 -40.74
C TYR A 42 8.48 9.84 -40.13
N GLN A 43 7.40 10.13 -40.85
CA GLN A 43 6.34 11.02 -40.40
C GLN A 43 5.19 10.16 -39.88
N THR A 44 4.87 10.31 -38.61
CA THR A 44 3.66 9.70 -38.06
C THR A 44 2.45 10.53 -38.49
N GLU A 45 1.32 9.88 -38.76
CA GLU A 45 0.06 10.58 -39.03
C GLU A 45 -0.24 11.58 -37.90
N ALA A 46 -0.81 12.73 -38.24
CA ALA A 46 -1.04 13.80 -37.29
C ALA A 46 -2.03 13.32 -36.21
N VAL A 47 -1.53 13.11 -35.00
CA VAL A 47 -2.35 12.68 -33.86
C VAL A 47 -2.49 13.86 -32.90
N PRO A 48 -3.70 14.13 -32.39
CA PRO A 48 -3.89 15.17 -31.38
C PRO A 48 -3.03 14.92 -30.13
N PHE A 49 -2.36 15.97 -29.66
CA PHE A 49 -1.39 15.86 -28.57
C PHE A 49 -1.99 15.32 -27.25
N TYR A 50 -3.27 15.57 -27.00
CA TYR A 50 -3.97 15.06 -25.82
C TYR A 50 -3.96 13.52 -25.73
N LEU A 51 -3.91 12.78 -26.84
CA LEU A 51 -3.94 11.30 -26.83
C LEU A 51 -2.66 10.72 -26.23
N LEU A 52 -1.50 11.30 -26.56
CA LEU A 52 -0.21 10.89 -25.99
C LEU A 52 -0.17 11.14 -24.49
N ILE A 53 -0.64 12.30 -24.06
CA ILE A 53 -0.69 12.65 -22.64
C ILE A 53 -1.71 11.76 -21.92
N LEU A 54 -2.88 11.49 -22.50
CA LEU A 54 -3.86 10.58 -21.94
C LEU A 54 -3.28 9.18 -21.76
N LEU A 55 -2.56 8.65 -22.76
CA LEU A 55 -1.94 7.33 -22.68
C LEU A 55 -0.88 7.28 -21.58
N SER A 56 0.00 8.29 -21.52
CA SER A 56 1.00 8.39 -20.45
C SER A 56 0.37 8.53 -19.06
N PHE A 57 -0.75 9.25 -18.95
CA PHE A 57 -1.52 9.37 -17.72
C PHE A 57 -2.12 8.03 -17.29
N VAL A 58 -2.69 7.26 -18.23
CA VAL A 58 -3.20 5.91 -17.97
C VAL A 58 -2.07 4.99 -17.50
N LEU A 59 -0.92 4.99 -18.17
CA LEU A 59 0.25 4.22 -17.74
C LEU A 59 0.73 4.64 -16.35
N GLY A 60 0.83 5.94 -16.09
CA GLY A 60 1.22 6.49 -14.80
C GLY A 60 0.26 6.09 -13.67
N SER A 61 -1.05 6.18 -13.93
CA SER A 61 -2.10 5.74 -12.99
C SER A 61 -2.01 4.25 -12.69
N LEU A 62 -1.77 3.44 -13.72
CA LEU A 62 -1.64 1.98 -13.60
C LEU A 62 -0.40 1.61 -12.79
N MET A 63 0.74 2.27 -13.04
CA MET A 63 1.97 2.13 -12.24
C MET A 63 1.76 2.55 -10.78
N CYS A 64 1.09 3.69 -10.55
CA CYS A 64 0.81 4.17 -9.21
C CYS A 64 -0.09 3.18 -8.45
N THR A 65 -1.16 2.69 -9.09
CA THR A 65 -2.05 1.68 -8.53
C THR A 65 -1.30 0.39 -8.18
N LEU A 66 -0.42 -0.08 -9.07
CA LEU A 66 0.44 -1.23 -8.79
C LEU A 66 1.34 -1.01 -7.57
N TYR A 67 1.99 0.16 -7.48
CA TYR A 67 2.84 0.50 -6.35
C TYR A 67 2.07 0.48 -5.03
N PHE A 68 0.89 1.10 -4.98
CA PHE A 68 0.01 1.08 -3.82
C PHE A 68 -0.45 -0.34 -3.45
N PHE A 69 -0.75 -1.17 -4.45
CA PHE A 69 -1.15 -2.56 -4.23
C PHE A 69 -0.02 -3.41 -3.65
N LEU A 70 1.18 -3.31 -4.19
CA LEU A 70 2.37 -3.99 -3.67
C LEU A 70 2.70 -3.52 -2.25
N GLU A 71 2.57 -2.23 -1.97
CA GLU A 71 2.77 -1.69 -0.64
C GLU A 71 1.75 -2.27 0.36
N ARG A 72 0.47 -2.38 -0.03
CA ARG A 72 -0.56 -3.04 0.80
C ARG A 72 -0.20 -4.50 1.12
N ILE A 73 0.32 -5.24 0.14
CA ILE A 73 0.77 -6.63 0.32
C ILE A 73 1.96 -6.67 1.29
N ARG A 74 2.96 -5.78 1.11
CA ARG A 74 4.14 -5.71 1.98
C ARG A 74 3.77 -5.38 3.41
N LEU A 75 2.84 -4.44 3.63
CA LEU A 75 2.33 -4.11 4.96
C LEU A 75 1.57 -5.30 5.59
N SER A 76 0.77 -6.02 4.80
CA SER A 76 0.04 -7.20 5.28
C SER A 76 0.97 -8.34 5.69
N LYS A 77 2.09 -8.53 4.97
CA LYS A 77 3.13 -9.50 5.33
C LYS A 77 3.82 -9.13 6.65
N GLN A 78 4.18 -7.86 6.83
CA GLN A 78 4.79 -7.38 8.08
C GLN A 78 3.85 -7.59 9.29
N CYS A 79 2.55 -7.24 9.18
CA CYS A 79 1.60 -7.51 10.26
C CYS A 79 1.50 -9.00 10.62
N LYS A 80 1.58 -9.91 9.63
CA LYS A 80 1.58 -11.35 9.88
C LYS A 80 2.86 -11.82 10.57
N GLN A 81 4.02 -11.24 10.23
CA GLN A 81 5.29 -11.54 10.88
C GLN A 81 5.27 -11.11 12.35
N TYR A 82 4.89 -9.86 12.64
CA TYR A 82 4.79 -9.38 14.04
C TYR A 82 3.80 -10.18 14.88
N LYS A 83 2.64 -10.60 14.31
CA LYS A 83 1.70 -11.47 15.02
C LYS A 83 2.29 -12.85 15.35
N LYS A 84 3.09 -13.42 14.43
CA LYS A 84 3.77 -14.69 14.69
C LYS A 84 4.80 -14.53 15.80
N GLU A 85 5.59 -13.46 15.73
CA GLU A 85 6.63 -13.15 16.71
C GLU A 85 6.05 -12.97 18.12
N ILE A 86 4.95 -12.22 18.25
CA ILE A 86 4.20 -12.08 19.52
C ILE A 86 3.73 -13.43 20.04
N HIS A 87 3.16 -14.29 19.19
CA HIS A 87 2.69 -15.60 19.61
C HIS A 87 3.83 -16.53 20.07
N THR A 88 4.99 -16.49 19.41
CA THR A 88 6.18 -17.21 19.86
C THR A 88 6.69 -16.68 21.20
N LEU A 89 6.73 -15.35 21.39
CA LEU A 89 7.10 -14.72 22.66
C LEU A 89 6.12 -15.08 23.79
N GLU A 90 4.81 -15.10 23.51
CA GLU A 90 3.79 -15.55 24.46
C GLU A 90 3.97 -17.03 24.84
N GLN A 91 4.28 -17.88 23.86
CA GLN A 91 4.58 -19.28 24.11
C GLN A 91 5.85 -19.46 24.96
N GLU A 92 6.92 -18.72 24.67
CA GLU A 92 8.15 -18.75 25.45
C GLU A 92 7.95 -18.24 26.89
N LEU A 93 7.17 -17.17 27.09
CA LEU A 93 6.80 -16.70 28.42
C LEU A 93 5.91 -17.69 29.16
N SER A 94 4.99 -18.38 28.47
CA SER A 94 4.15 -19.41 29.08
C SER A 94 4.91 -20.68 29.43
N ALA A 95 5.94 -21.02 28.64
CA ALA A 95 6.85 -22.14 28.92
C ALA A 95 7.85 -21.80 30.04
N GLN A 96 8.25 -20.54 30.16
CA GLN A 96 9.06 -20.02 31.27
C GLN A 96 8.24 -19.61 32.49
N ARG A 97 6.90 -19.71 32.46
CA ARG A 97 6.07 -19.59 33.65
C ARG A 97 6.11 -20.95 34.36
N PRO A 98 6.94 -21.14 35.40
CA PRO A 98 6.91 -22.38 36.16
C PRO A 98 5.50 -22.58 36.72
N LYS A 99 5.05 -23.84 36.75
CA LYS A 99 3.86 -24.31 37.48
C LYS A 99 3.87 -23.96 38.99
N SER A 100 4.85 -23.21 39.48
CA SER A 100 4.98 -22.82 40.89
C SER A 100 4.00 -21.74 41.34
N PHE A 101 3.19 -21.15 40.45
CA PHE A 101 2.15 -20.18 40.86
C PHE A 101 0.76 -20.79 41.04
N GLU A 102 0.54 -22.03 40.57
CA GLU A 102 -0.76 -22.69 40.65
C GLU A 102 -0.95 -23.48 41.96
N GLU A 103 0.13 -23.74 42.70
CA GLU A 103 0.10 -24.51 43.95
C GLU A 103 -0.07 -23.65 45.22
N THR A 104 -0.04 -22.31 45.11
CA THR A 104 -0.26 -21.40 46.27
C THR A 104 -1.75 -21.15 46.57
N TYR A 105 -2.68 -21.56 45.70
CA TYR A 105 -4.13 -21.44 45.95
C TYR A 105 -4.89 -22.76 45.99
N ALA A 106 -4.18 -23.90 45.93
CA ALA A 106 -4.78 -25.23 45.94
C ALA A 106 -4.14 -26.12 47.01
N ALA A 107 -4.22 -25.72 48.28
CA ALA A 107 -4.02 -26.62 49.42
C ALA A 107 -5.27 -26.59 50.32
N PRO A 108 -5.85 -27.75 50.68
CA PRO A 108 -7.11 -27.84 51.39
C PRO A 108 -6.88 -27.75 52.91
N GLU A 109 -7.43 -26.74 53.56
CA GLU A 109 -7.65 -26.76 55.01
C GLU A 109 -9.13 -27.00 55.30
N SER A 110 -9.54 -28.27 55.24
CA SER A 110 -10.66 -28.78 56.03
C SER A 110 -10.11 -29.81 57.00
N VAL A 111 -9.45 -29.31 58.04
CA VAL A 111 -9.09 -30.10 59.22
C VAL A 111 -10.34 -30.22 60.08
N ASP A 112 -10.77 -31.47 60.23
CA ASP A 112 -11.35 -32.08 61.43
C ASP A 112 -11.78 -31.13 62.57
N ASN A 113 -13.07 -31.15 62.90
CA ASN A 113 -13.51 -30.79 64.23
C ASN A 113 -14.66 -31.73 64.63
N ALA A 114 -14.27 -32.87 65.17
CA ALA A 114 -15.08 -33.62 66.11
C ALA A 114 -15.29 -32.76 67.38
N GLN A 115 -16.52 -32.33 67.66
CA GLN A 115 -17.13 -32.18 69.00
C GLN A 115 -18.47 -31.43 68.93
N ASN A 116 -19.58 -32.18 68.94
CA ASN A 116 -20.76 -32.00 69.82
C ASN A 116 -21.84 -33.03 69.50
#